data_AF-A0A7X7IQ28-F1
#
_entry.id   AF-A0A7X7IQ28-F1
#
_cell.length_a   1.000
_cell.length_b   1.000
_cell.length_c   1.000
_cell.angle_alpha   90.00
_cell.angle_beta   90.00
_cell.angle_gamma   90.00
#
_symmetry.space_group_name_H-M   'P 1'
#
loop_
_entity.id
_entity.type
_entity.pdbx_description
1 polymer ?
#
loop_
_entity_poly.entity_id
_entity_poly.type
_entity_poly.pdbx_seq_one_letter_code
_entity_poly.pdbx_strand_id
1 'polypeptide(L)'
;MRFLSMTIVLSAVLFGMGAAASAAETNAASNKPLVVFLVNEEPDNYEAHRTIPEFARVLHEKHGFRCKVLQGQGDFGTFRFPEFDVVKQADLVVVFFRRCAIPKEQLELIREHLKAGKPLVGIRTANHAFSTKVKVAEGHEMWWEFVPEVLGCENRGYGKEKLGVDAAVVAEAADHEILDGVEPRKWHSEGSLYLVKPLVDK
;
A
#
# COMPACT_ATOMS: atom_id res chain seq x y z
N MET A 1 -85.56 1.02 -2.22
CA MET A 1 -84.42 1.68 -2.90
C MET A 1 -83.25 1.74 -1.93
N ARG A 2 -82.11 1.22 -2.39
CA ARG A 2 -80.72 1.38 -1.87
C ARG A 2 -80.34 0.65 -0.57
N PHE A 3 -79.60 -0.44 -0.83
CA PHE A 3 -78.75 -1.32 -0.02
C PHE A 3 -77.92 -0.63 1.08
N LEU A 4 -77.80 -1.31 2.23
CA LEU A 4 -76.82 -0.97 3.27
C LEU A 4 -75.79 -2.10 3.40
N SER A 5 -74.52 -1.70 3.31
CA SER A 5 -73.33 -2.51 3.05
C SER A 5 -72.88 -3.42 4.20
N MET A 6 -72.41 -4.60 3.81
CA MET A 6 -71.64 -5.53 4.62
C MET A 6 -70.18 -5.09 4.64
N THR A 7 -69.60 -4.84 5.82
CA THR A 7 -68.18 -4.48 5.97
C THR A 7 -67.40 -5.71 6.45
N ILE A 8 -66.52 -6.22 5.60
CA ILE A 8 -65.55 -7.27 5.92
C ILE A 8 -64.26 -6.57 6.35
N VAL A 9 -63.77 -6.89 7.55
CA VAL A 9 -62.45 -6.46 8.05
C VAL A 9 -61.43 -7.50 7.60
N LEU A 10 -60.47 -7.09 6.77
CA LEU A 10 -59.35 -7.93 6.33
C LEU A 10 -58.07 -7.43 7.01
N SER A 11 -57.56 -8.20 7.97
CA SER A 11 -56.25 -7.98 8.58
C SER A 11 -55.15 -8.46 7.62
N ALA A 12 -54.34 -7.53 7.11
CA ALA A 12 -53.14 -7.86 6.34
C ALA A 12 -51.90 -7.82 7.25
N VAL A 13 -51.29 -8.99 7.45
CA VAL A 13 -49.94 -9.12 8.02
C VAL A 13 -48.95 -8.76 6.92
N LEU A 14 -48.26 -7.63 7.05
CA LEU A 14 -47.11 -7.29 6.20
C LEU A 14 -45.84 -7.89 6.81
N PHE A 15 -45.31 -8.93 6.16
CA PHE A 15 -43.94 -9.39 6.33
C PHE A 15 -43.17 -9.05 5.06
N GLY A 16 -42.04 -8.37 5.21
CA GLY A 16 -40.93 -8.44 4.26
C GLY A 16 -40.70 -7.21 3.39
N MET A 17 -39.73 -6.38 3.79
CA MET A 17 -38.84 -5.63 2.90
C MET A 17 -37.58 -5.25 3.69
N GLY A 18 -36.63 -6.19 3.79
CA GLY A 18 -35.35 -5.97 4.48
C GLY A 18 -34.12 -6.52 3.77
N ALA A 19 -34.28 -7.28 2.68
CA ALA A 19 -33.16 -8.02 2.08
C ALA A 19 -32.42 -7.29 0.95
N ALA A 20 -33.01 -6.26 0.35
CA ALA A 20 -32.46 -5.63 -0.86
C ALA A 20 -31.32 -4.62 -0.59
N ALA A 21 -31.29 -3.98 0.58
CA ALA A 21 -30.27 -2.98 0.90
C ALA A 21 -28.89 -3.61 1.18
N SER A 22 -28.85 -4.81 1.78
CA SER A 22 -27.61 -5.46 2.20
C SER A 22 -26.77 -5.99 1.04
N ALA A 23 -27.39 -6.45 -0.06
CA ALA A 23 -26.69 -7.03 -1.21
C ALA A 23 -26.05 -5.97 -2.14
N ALA A 24 -26.56 -4.74 -2.14
CA ALA A 24 -26.01 -3.63 -2.93
C ALA A 24 -24.75 -3.04 -2.27
N GLU A 25 -24.71 -2.96 -0.94
CA GLU A 25 -23.52 -2.52 -0.19
C GLU A 25 -22.34 -3.51 -0.32
N THR A 26 -22.62 -4.82 -0.41
CA THR A 26 -21.57 -5.83 -0.55
C THR A 26 -20.89 -5.80 -1.92
N ASN A 27 -21.63 -5.54 -3.00
CA ASN A 27 -21.08 -5.42 -4.36
C ASN A 27 -20.35 -4.09 -4.59
N ALA A 28 -20.80 -2.99 -3.98
CA ALA A 28 -20.13 -1.70 -4.11
C ALA A 28 -18.75 -1.69 -3.42
N ALA A 29 -18.61 -2.40 -2.29
CA ALA A 29 -17.34 -2.56 -1.60
C ALA A 29 -16.33 -3.42 -2.41
N SER A 30 -16.79 -4.42 -3.18
CA SER A 30 -15.87 -5.31 -3.92
C SER A 30 -15.20 -4.67 -5.13
N ASN A 31 -15.74 -3.56 -5.66
CA ASN A 31 -15.23 -2.88 -6.86
C ASN A 31 -14.19 -1.77 -6.59
N LYS A 32 -13.86 -1.49 -5.33
CA LYS A 32 -12.86 -0.48 -4.97
C LYS A 32 -11.45 -1.06 -5.03
N PRO A 33 -10.43 -0.30 -5.47
CA PRO A 33 -9.06 -0.80 -5.54
C PRO A 33 -8.54 -1.28 -4.18
N LEU A 34 -7.84 -2.41 -4.18
CA LEU A 34 -7.17 -2.99 -3.03
C LEU A 34 -5.71 -2.52 -2.94
N VAL A 35 -5.40 -1.76 -1.90
CA VAL A 35 -4.04 -1.36 -1.54
C VAL A 35 -3.50 -2.30 -0.47
N VAL A 36 -2.40 -3.00 -0.77
CA VAL A 36 -1.70 -3.86 0.18
C VAL A 36 -0.41 -3.18 0.64
N PHE A 37 -0.34 -2.88 1.93
CA PHE A 37 0.85 -2.29 2.56
C PHE A 37 1.72 -3.39 3.17
N LEU A 38 3.01 -3.36 2.87
CA LEU A 38 4.02 -4.25 3.45
C LEU A 38 4.87 -3.46 4.44
N VAL A 39 4.78 -3.79 5.73
CA VAL A 39 5.49 -3.10 6.80
C VAL A 39 6.23 -4.06 7.72
N ASN A 40 7.25 -3.57 8.41
CA ASN A 40 7.89 -4.28 9.51
C ASN A 40 7.97 -3.41 10.76
N GLU A 41 8.06 -4.08 11.90
CA GLU A 41 8.44 -3.45 13.16
C GLU A 41 9.96 -3.42 13.24
N GLU A 42 10.54 -2.31 12.79
CA GLU A 42 11.99 -2.10 12.80
C GLU A 42 12.29 -0.67 13.28
N PRO A 43 13.12 -0.49 14.33
CA PRO A 43 13.34 0.81 14.96
C PRO A 43 13.84 1.94 14.05
N ASP A 44 14.68 1.64 13.07
CA ASP A 44 15.20 2.57 12.06
C ASP A 44 14.29 2.66 10.81
N ASN A 45 13.08 2.10 10.83
CA ASN A 45 12.11 2.19 9.74
C ASN A 45 10.89 3.06 10.11
N TYR A 46 11.16 4.18 10.78
CA TYR A 46 10.18 5.28 10.97
C TYR A 46 8.85 4.84 11.59
N GLU A 47 8.90 3.84 12.47
CA GLU A 47 7.71 3.26 13.09
C GLU A 47 6.60 2.90 12.07
N ALA A 48 6.97 2.39 10.88
CA ALA A 48 6.02 2.08 9.81
C ALA A 48 4.84 1.19 10.29
N HIS A 49 5.13 0.22 11.16
CA HIS A 49 4.14 -0.64 11.80
C HIS A 49 3.06 0.11 12.62
N ARG A 50 3.33 1.35 13.06
CA ARG A 50 2.37 2.19 13.81
C ARG A 50 1.68 3.21 12.92
N THR A 51 2.43 3.81 11.99
CA THR A 51 1.92 4.93 11.17
C THR A 51 1.05 4.45 10.00
N ILE A 52 1.39 3.32 9.38
CA ILE A 52 0.68 2.81 8.20
C ILE A 52 -0.71 2.25 8.50
N PRO A 53 -0.98 1.55 9.63
CA PRO A 53 -2.35 1.18 9.98
C PRO A 53 -3.31 2.37 10.07
N GLU A 54 -2.87 3.48 10.67
CA GLU A 54 -3.67 4.69 10.75
C GLU A 54 -3.85 5.36 9.38
N PHE A 55 -2.79 5.41 8.57
CA PHE A 55 -2.89 5.92 7.20
C PHE A 55 -3.85 5.09 6.34
N ALA A 56 -3.78 3.76 6.43
CA ALA A 56 -4.68 2.84 5.74
C ALA A 56 -6.14 3.03 6.19
N ARG A 57 -6.38 3.25 7.49
CA ARG A 57 -7.71 3.59 8.01
C ARG A 57 -8.25 4.89 7.40
N VAL A 58 -7.42 5.93 7.35
CA VAL A 58 -7.79 7.22 6.73
C VAL A 58 -8.09 7.06 5.23
N LEU A 59 -7.28 6.30 4.49
CA LEU A 59 -7.53 6.00 3.07
C LEU A 59 -8.86 5.28 2.87
N HIS A 60 -9.16 4.32 3.74
CA HIS A 60 -10.43 3.61 3.70
C HIS A 60 -11.62 4.54 3.95
N GLU A 61 -11.58 5.30 5.05
CA GLU A 61 -12.71 6.13 5.48
C GLU A 61 -12.96 7.34 4.58
N LYS A 62 -11.89 8.00 4.11
CA LYS A 62 -12.02 9.25 3.35
C LYS A 62 -12.07 9.04 1.84
N HIS A 63 -11.44 7.98 1.35
CA HIS A 63 -11.29 7.74 -0.10
C HIS A 63 -11.94 6.43 -0.57
N GLY A 64 -12.42 5.59 0.35
CA GLY A 64 -13.14 4.36 0.02
C GLY A 64 -12.27 3.25 -0.55
N PHE A 65 -10.94 3.33 -0.41
CA PHE A 65 -10.05 2.25 -0.81
C PHE A 65 -10.24 1.03 0.08
N ARG A 66 -10.06 -0.16 -0.48
CA ARG A 66 -9.84 -1.36 0.33
C ARG A 66 -8.37 -1.34 0.74
N CYS A 67 -8.07 -1.47 2.03
CA CYS A 67 -6.70 -1.48 2.51
C CYS A 67 -6.43 -2.74 3.34
N LYS A 68 -5.30 -3.39 3.10
CA LYS A 68 -4.77 -4.48 3.93
C LYS A 68 -3.34 -4.14 4.32
N VAL A 69 -3.06 -4.11 5.61
CA VAL A 69 -1.70 -3.95 6.13
C VAL A 69 -1.18 -5.32 6.52
N LEU A 70 -0.07 -5.73 5.92
CA LEU A 70 0.66 -6.95 6.26
C LEU A 70 1.88 -6.56 7.09
N GLN A 71 1.85 -6.96 8.36
CA GLN A 71 3.01 -6.84 9.24
C GLN A 71 3.86 -8.09 9.11
N GLY A 72 5.08 -7.91 8.61
CA GLY A 72 6.04 -8.99 8.53
C GLY A 72 6.65 -9.30 9.90
N GLN A 73 7.15 -10.52 10.04
CA GLN A 73 7.67 -11.08 11.27
C GLN A 73 8.93 -11.92 11.02
N GLY A 74 9.72 -12.14 12.07
CA GLY A 74 10.99 -12.88 12.00
C GLY A 74 12.21 -11.96 11.94
N ASP A 75 13.39 -12.56 11.94
CA ASP A 75 14.64 -11.84 11.78
C ASP A 75 14.89 -11.52 10.31
N PHE A 76 15.77 -10.58 10.01
CA PHE A 76 16.06 -10.15 8.64
C PHE A 76 16.43 -11.28 7.64
N GLY A 77 16.94 -12.42 8.10
CA GLY A 77 17.27 -13.57 7.24
C GLY A 77 16.17 -14.64 7.12
N THR A 78 15.13 -14.55 7.97
CA THR A 78 14.01 -15.50 8.09
C THR A 78 12.66 -14.79 7.99
N PHE A 79 12.67 -13.54 7.50
CA PHE A 79 11.56 -12.63 7.57
C PHE A 79 10.44 -13.11 6.65
N ARG A 80 9.19 -13.00 7.09
CA ARG A 80 8.04 -13.37 6.25
C ARG A 80 6.82 -12.53 6.56
N PHE A 81 5.93 -12.41 5.59
CA PHE A 81 4.61 -11.83 5.79
C PHE A 81 3.55 -12.92 5.97
N PRO A 82 2.80 -12.97 7.08
CA PRO A 82 1.59 -13.78 7.16
C PRO A 82 0.55 -13.31 6.13
N GLU A 83 -0.31 -14.23 5.68
CA GLU A 83 -1.44 -13.93 4.78
C GLU A 83 -1.06 -13.28 3.43
N PHE A 84 0.18 -13.50 2.96
CA PHE A 84 0.73 -12.81 1.79
C PHE A 84 0.01 -13.11 0.46
N ASP A 85 -0.77 -14.20 0.38
CA ASP A 85 -1.58 -14.54 -0.80
C ASP A 85 -2.54 -13.43 -1.24
N VAL A 86 -2.89 -12.49 -0.34
CA VAL A 86 -3.72 -11.33 -0.67
C VAL A 86 -3.08 -10.43 -1.75
N VAL A 87 -1.75 -10.47 -1.92
CA VAL A 87 -1.04 -9.72 -2.97
C VAL A 87 -1.54 -10.07 -4.38
N LYS A 88 -2.00 -11.31 -4.60
CA LYS A 88 -2.60 -11.72 -5.90
C LYS A 88 -3.79 -10.86 -6.30
N GLN A 89 -4.52 -10.35 -5.31
CA GLN A 89 -5.72 -9.53 -5.49
C GLN A 89 -5.42 -8.03 -5.41
N ALA A 90 -4.19 -7.62 -5.06
CA ALA A 90 -3.85 -6.22 -4.90
C ALA A 90 -3.95 -5.48 -6.24
N ASP A 91 -4.43 -4.25 -6.21
CA ASP A 91 -4.36 -3.29 -7.31
C ASP A 91 -3.14 -2.37 -7.15
N LEU A 92 -2.67 -2.18 -5.92
CA LEU A 92 -1.45 -1.47 -5.58
C LEU A 92 -0.73 -2.18 -4.43
N VAL A 93 0.57 -2.37 -4.57
CA VAL A 93 1.45 -2.79 -3.47
C VAL A 93 2.26 -1.58 -3.00
N VAL A 94 2.28 -1.35 -1.68
CA VAL A 94 3.10 -0.32 -1.04
C VAL A 94 4.18 -1.00 -0.21
N VAL A 95 5.44 -0.73 -0.55
CA VAL A 95 6.61 -1.26 0.16
C VAL A 95 7.10 -0.22 1.16
N PHE A 96 7.01 -0.54 2.45
CA PHE A 96 7.55 0.29 3.52
C PHE A 96 8.11 -0.57 4.67
N PHE A 97 9.08 -1.40 4.32
CA PHE A 97 9.88 -2.17 5.26
C PHE A 97 11.34 -2.16 4.82
N ARG A 98 12.24 -2.72 5.64
CA ARG A 98 13.68 -2.66 5.39
C ARG A 98 14.40 -3.95 5.70
N ARG A 99 15.43 -4.22 4.89
CA ARG A 99 16.54 -5.12 5.20
C ARG A 99 16.19 -6.59 5.39
N CYS A 100 15.14 -7.07 4.73
CA CYS A 100 14.68 -8.45 4.87
C CYS A 100 14.98 -9.29 3.63
N ALA A 101 15.38 -10.53 3.83
CA ALA A 101 15.17 -11.60 2.85
C ALA A 101 13.82 -12.26 3.18
N ILE A 102 12.99 -12.50 2.17
CA ILE A 102 11.65 -13.10 2.35
C ILE A 102 11.54 -14.42 1.58
N PRO A 103 10.54 -15.28 1.84
CA PRO A 103 10.39 -16.53 1.12
C PRO A 103 10.30 -16.32 -0.38
N LYS A 104 10.91 -17.23 -1.16
CA LYS A 104 10.95 -17.15 -2.63
C LYS A 104 9.56 -17.04 -3.23
N GLU A 105 8.60 -17.77 -2.67
CA GLU A 105 7.20 -17.73 -3.08
C GLU A 105 6.56 -16.35 -2.85
N GLN A 106 6.95 -15.61 -1.80
CA GLN A 106 6.45 -14.25 -1.59
C GLN A 106 7.06 -13.26 -2.57
N LEU A 107 8.35 -13.40 -2.89
CA LEU A 107 8.95 -12.59 -3.97
C LEU A 107 8.28 -12.86 -5.31
N GLU A 108 7.99 -14.11 -5.65
CA GLU A 108 7.34 -14.41 -6.94
C GLU A 108 5.96 -13.77 -7.03
N LEU A 109 5.16 -13.71 -5.95
CA LEU A 109 3.88 -13.00 -5.98
C LEU A 109 4.03 -11.49 -6.24
N ILE A 110 5.10 -10.86 -5.76
CA ILE A 110 5.40 -9.46 -6.11
C ILE A 110 5.82 -9.35 -7.58
N ARG A 111 6.64 -10.28 -8.07
CA ARG A 111 7.05 -10.32 -9.48
C ARG A 111 5.84 -10.52 -10.40
N GLU A 112 4.91 -11.40 -10.06
CA GLU A 112 3.66 -11.62 -10.79
C GLU A 112 2.79 -10.37 -10.80
N HIS A 113 2.66 -9.65 -9.67
CA HIS A 113 1.96 -8.37 -9.60
C HIS A 113 2.53 -7.35 -10.59
N LEU A 114 3.86 -7.21 -10.62
CA LEU A 114 4.55 -6.29 -11.54
C LEU A 114 4.46 -6.75 -13.00
N LYS A 115 4.62 -8.06 -13.28
CA LYS A 115 4.46 -8.65 -14.62
C LYS A 115 3.06 -8.43 -15.19
N ALA A 116 2.05 -8.36 -14.33
CA ALA A 116 0.67 -8.02 -14.70
C ALA A 116 0.46 -6.51 -15.00
N GLY A 117 1.51 -5.69 -14.93
CA GLY A 117 1.45 -4.25 -15.17
C GLY A 117 0.83 -3.45 -14.01
N LYS A 118 0.70 -4.05 -12.82
CA LYS A 118 0.11 -3.37 -11.67
C LYS A 118 1.13 -2.49 -10.96
N PRO A 119 0.72 -1.31 -10.45
CA PRO A 119 1.62 -0.34 -9.85
C PRO A 119 2.19 -0.80 -8.51
N LEU A 120 3.35 -0.21 -8.16
CA LEU A 120 4.00 -0.33 -6.86
C LEU A 120 4.47 1.05 -6.39
N VAL A 121 4.31 1.32 -5.09
CA VAL A 121 4.87 2.53 -4.44
C VAL A 121 5.91 2.11 -3.40
N GLY A 122 7.12 2.65 -3.52
CA GLY A 122 8.15 2.51 -2.50
C GLY A 122 8.21 3.75 -1.61
N ILE A 123 7.98 3.59 -0.32
CA ILE A 123 8.23 4.65 0.67
C ILE A 123 9.61 4.39 1.27
N ARG A 124 10.38 5.45 1.58
CA ARG A 124 11.63 5.30 2.34
C ARG A 124 11.37 4.38 3.54
N THR A 125 11.96 3.19 3.65
CA THR A 125 13.26 2.78 3.11
C THR A 125 13.24 1.63 2.07
N ALA A 126 12.24 1.62 1.18
CA ALA A 126 12.00 0.58 0.16
C ALA A 126 13.21 0.23 -0.74
N ASN A 127 14.12 1.19 -0.97
CA ASN A 127 15.34 1.00 -1.76
C ASN A 127 16.35 0.01 -1.17
N HIS A 128 16.08 -0.60 -0.03
CA HIS A 128 16.80 -1.78 0.46
C HIS A 128 15.88 -2.77 1.18
N ALA A 129 14.58 -2.76 0.84
CA ALA A 129 13.56 -3.62 1.47
C ALA A 129 13.95 -5.10 1.41
N PHE A 130 14.34 -5.58 0.23
CA PHE A 130 14.62 -6.99 -0.07
C PHE A 130 16.11 -7.36 0.02
N SER A 131 16.90 -6.63 0.81
CA SER A 131 18.35 -6.82 0.87
C SER A 131 18.85 -6.84 2.31
N THR A 132 19.44 -7.94 2.75
CA THR A 132 19.91 -8.09 4.13
C THR A 132 21.43 -8.24 4.22
N LYS A 133 21.97 -7.99 5.42
CA LYS A 133 23.38 -8.20 5.77
C LYS A 133 23.62 -9.44 6.62
N VAL A 134 22.55 -10.15 7.00
CA VAL A 134 22.64 -11.37 7.80
C VAL A 134 22.56 -12.60 6.91
N LYS A 135 22.83 -13.78 7.49
CA LYS A 135 22.68 -15.05 6.78
C LYS A 135 21.22 -15.26 6.38
N VAL A 136 20.98 -15.53 5.10
CA VAL A 136 19.65 -15.85 4.56
C VAL A 136 19.33 -17.31 4.85
N ALA A 137 18.13 -17.57 5.38
CA ALA A 137 17.66 -18.91 5.65
C ALA A 137 17.30 -19.66 4.37
N GLU A 138 17.29 -20.98 4.43
CA GLU A 138 16.80 -21.80 3.32
C GLU A 138 15.35 -21.43 2.96
N GLY A 139 15.04 -21.46 1.66
CA GLY A 139 13.73 -21.04 1.15
C GLY A 139 13.52 -19.52 1.08
N HIS A 140 14.43 -18.69 1.60
CA HIS A 140 14.37 -17.23 1.50
C HIS A 140 15.33 -16.71 0.44
N GLU A 141 15.06 -15.50 -0.04
CA GLU A 141 15.83 -14.85 -1.10
C GLU A 141 15.89 -13.33 -0.88
N MET A 142 17.00 -12.73 -1.33
CA MET A 142 17.14 -11.29 -1.49
C MET A 142 16.88 -10.92 -2.95
N TRP A 143 16.32 -9.74 -3.19
CA TRP A 143 16.17 -9.19 -4.53
C TRP A 143 16.88 -7.83 -4.59
N TRP A 144 18.18 -7.88 -4.87
CA TRP A 144 19.01 -6.67 -4.96
C TRP A 144 18.62 -5.81 -6.17
N GLU A 145 18.28 -6.49 -7.26
CA GLU A 145 17.88 -5.90 -8.53
C GLU A 145 16.52 -5.20 -8.44
N PHE A 146 15.76 -5.36 -7.35
CA PHE A 146 14.51 -4.62 -7.11
C PHE A 146 14.69 -3.10 -7.27
N VAL A 147 15.84 -2.56 -6.85
CA VAL A 147 16.08 -1.12 -6.93
C VAL A 147 16.25 -0.66 -8.38
N PRO A 148 17.21 -1.17 -9.18
CA PRO A 148 17.34 -0.74 -10.57
C PRO A 148 16.18 -1.20 -11.46
N GLU A 149 15.64 -2.41 -11.25
CA GLU A 149 14.60 -2.98 -12.12
C GLU A 149 13.21 -2.40 -11.85
N VAL A 150 12.88 -2.11 -10.57
CA VAL A 150 11.52 -1.71 -10.18
C VAL A 150 11.47 -0.24 -9.77
N LEU A 151 12.46 0.25 -9.02
CA LEU A 151 12.50 1.66 -8.60
C LEU A 151 13.22 2.57 -9.61
N GLY A 152 13.79 2.02 -10.68
CA GLY A 152 14.39 2.78 -11.79
C GLY A 152 15.63 3.58 -11.40
N CYS A 153 16.32 3.21 -10.33
CA CYS A 153 17.46 3.97 -9.82
C CYS A 153 18.56 3.11 -9.20
N GLU A 154 19.71 3.72 -8.93
CA GLU A 154 20.76 3.10 -8.11
C GLU A 154 20.59 3.45 -6.63
N ASN A 155 20.81 2.49 -5.73
CA ASN A 155 20.95 2.77 -4.31
C ASN A 155 22.40 3.17 -3.98
N ARG A 156 22.69 4.47 -3.93
CA ARG A 156 24.02 5.00 -3.60
C ARG A 156 24.15 5.49 -2.16
N GLY A 157 23.28 5.04 -1.27
CA GLY A 157 23.22 5.51 0.11
C GLY A 157 22.50 6.85 0.25
N TYR A 158 22.81 7.60 1.30
CA TYR A 158 22.11 8.84 1.66
C TYR A 158 23.08 9.99 1.93
N GLY A 159 22.59 11.21 1.71
CA GLY A 159 23.32 12.45 1.98
C GLY A 159 23.55 12.71 3.47
N LYS A 160 24.38 13.72 3.77
CA LYS A 160 24.67 14.13 5.16
C LYS A 160 23.42 14.74 5.80
N GLU A 161 23.07 14.28 7.00
CA GLU A 161 21.89 14.71 7.74
C GLU A 161 22.03 16.11 8.37
N LYS A 162 23.23 16.48 8.83
CA LYS A 162 23.46 17.67 9.69
C LYS A 162 22.98 19.02 9.14
N LEU A 163 22.74 19.14 7.83
CA LEU A 163 22.32 20.39 7.18
C LEU A 163 20.90 20.32 6.61
N GLY A 164 20.23 19.17 6.72
CA GLY A 164 18.99 18.93 5.99
C GLY A 164 19.18 19.01 4.48
N VAL A 165 18.06 19.20 3.78
CA VAL A 165 18.00 19.38 2.34
C VAL A 165 16.93 20.41 2.00
N ASP A 166 17.20 21.25 1.00
CA ASP A 166 16.15 22.04 0.37
C ASP A 166 15.46 21.19 -0.70
N ALA A 167 14.16 20.97 -0.51
CA ALA A 167 13.33 20.26 -1.46
C ALA A 167 12.49 21.27 -2.24
N ALA A 168 12.36 21.03 -3.55
CA ALA A 168 11.53 21.82 -4.43
C ALA A 168 10.95 20.94 -5.54
N VAL A 169 9.75 21.26 -5.97
CA VAL A 169 9.18 20.72 -7.21
C VAL A 169 10.01 21.22 -8.38
N VAL A 170 10.43 20.30 -9.26
CA VAL A 170 11.15 20.64 -10.50
C VAL A 170 10.17 21.20 -11.53
N ALA A 171 10.61 22.20 -12.31
CA ALA A 171 9.74 22.92 -13.23
C ALA A 171 9.09 21.98 -14.28
N GLU A 172 9.84 20.97 -14.73
CA GLU A 172 9.41 20.01 -15.74
C GLU A 172 8.29 19.07 -15.26
N ALA A 173 8.08 18.97 -13.94
CA ALA A 173 7.05 18.12 -13.33
C ALA A 173 6.00 18.93 -12.56
N ALA A 174 6.00 20.26 -12.66
CA ALA A 174 5.16 21.13 -11.83
C ALA A 174 3.66 20.85 -11.97
N ASP A 175 3.24 20.46 -13.17
CA ASP A 175 1.85 20.19 -13.56
C ASP A 175 1.47 18.69 -13.45
N HIS A 176 2.31 17.86 -12.83
CA HIS A 176 2.05 16.43 -12.69
C HIS A 176 0.95 16.17 -11.64
N GLU A 177 -0.08 15.37 -11.97
CA GLU A 177 -1.28 15.13 -11.13
C GLU A 177 -0.95 14.65 -9.71
N ILE A 178 0.12 13.87 -9.51
CA ILE A 178 0.62 13.47 -8.18
C ILE A 178 0.91 14.67 -7.25
N LEU A 179 1.19 15.85 -7.80
CA LEU A 179 1.48 17.06 -7.05
C LEU A 179 0.24 17.94 -6.80
N ASP A 180 -0.95 17.49 -7.19
CA ASP A 180 -2.19 18.22 -6.94
C ASP A 180 -2.42 18.39 -5.44
N GLY A 181 -2.60 19.65 -5.01
CA GLY A 181 -2.81 20.00 -3.60
C GLY A 181 -1.56 19.94 -2.72
N VAL A 182 -0.37 19.70 -3.28
CA VAL A 182 0.89 19.69 -2.52
C VAL A 182 1.45 21.10 -2.38
N GLU A 183 1.35 21.66 -1.17
CA GLU A 183 1.94 22.95 -0.79
C GLU A 183 2.65 22.85 0.58
N PRO A 184 3.77 23.56 0.79
CA PRO A 184 4.45 24.45 -0.15
C PRO A 184 5.27 23.70 -1.21
N ARG A 185 5.37 24.25 -2.43
CA ARG A 185 6.20 23.70 -3.52
C ARG A 185 7.72 23.72 -3.26
N LYS A 186 8.17 24.44 -2.24
CA LYS A 186 9.56 24.50 -1.79
C LYS A 186 9.60 24.57 -0.26
N TRP A 187 10.47 23.76 0.35
CA TRP A 187 10.66 23.75 1.80
C TRP A 187 12.06 23.28 2.18
N HIS A 188 12.44 23.56 3.42
CA HIS A 188 13.62 22.98 4.04
C HIS A 188 13.21 21.72 4.82
N SER A 189 13.84 20.59 4.54
CA SER A 189 13.65 19.32 5.25
C SER A 189 14.85 19.05 6.13
N GLU A 190 14.64 18.73 7.39
CA GLU A 190 15.71 18.33 8.32
C GLU A 190 16.24 16.90 8.01
N GLY A 191 15.49 16.10 7.25
CA GLY A 191 15.89 14.75 6.86
C GLY A 191 16.93 14.68 5.74
N SER A 192 17.68 13.58 5.70
CA SER A 192 18.59 13.25 4.58
C SER A 192 17.86 12.63 3.39
N LEU A 193 18.39 12.83 2.18
CA LEU A 193 17.89 12.21 0.96
C LEU A 193 18.72 11.00 0.53
N TYR A 194 18.05 10.02 -0.08
CA TYR A 194 18.76 8.98 -0.83
C TYR A 194 19.37 9.56 -2.10
N LEU A 195 20.57 9.09 -2.42
CA LEU A 195 21.27 9.42 -3.65
C LEU A 195 20.80 8.47 -4.74
N VAL A 196 19.78 8.88 -5.49
CA VAL A 196 19.07 8.05 -6.50
C VAL A 196 19.44 8.37 -7.95
N LYS A 197 20.31 9.36 -8.18
CA LYS A 197 20.82 9.69 -9.52
C LYS A 197 22.10 8.88 -9.83
N PRO A 198 22.30 8.41 -11.07
CA PRO A 198 21.42 8.55 -12.24
C PRO A 198 20.18 7.63 -12.16
N LEU A 199 19.11 8.02 -12.87
CA LEU A 199 17.99 7.12 -13.19
C LEU A 199 18.40 6.20 -14.34
N VAL A 200 17.84 4.98 -14.36
CA VAL A 200 18.22 3.91 -15.30
C VAL A 200 17.67 4.16 -16.70
N ASP A 201 16.49 4.76 -16.79
CA ASP A 201 15.79 5.18 -18.00
C ASP A 201 16.10 6.65 -18.33
N LYS A 202 17.02 6.84 -19.28
CA LYS A 202 17.28 8.12 -19.95
C LYS A 202 17.20 7.95 -21.46
#